data_AF-A0A6A5Z7G9-F1
#
_entry.id   AF-A0A6A5Z7G9-F1
#
_cell.length_a   1.000
_cell.length_b   1.000
_cell.length_c   1.000
_cell.angle_alpha   90.00
_cell.angle_beta   90.00
_cell.angle_gamma   90.00
#
_symmetry.space_group_name_H-M   'P 1'
#
loop_
_entity.id
_entity.type
_entity.pdbx_description
1 polymer ?
#
loop_
_entity_poly.entity_id
_entity_poly.type
_entity_poly.pdbx_seq_one_letter_code
_entity_poly.pdbx_strand_id
1 'polypeptide(L)'
;MSDIKTINTELDKMTLKDEPESSAEVASEPVPLIDVKSSPKVNVESPPLVDIRALSVEDRTKLIEGCQIDIKVDSEAVHQILLRLLLAVSFRAQDLFTQDLAFAVLNVRHGVDKESVTAIFNWLENASSDGAMLLLPKTQDLAIDLKLCRAADQLGMRPYTSHIMRGYWAYFKNRFPDYDEIDVVIDLALGKKDPLILCTAKNLAKRQVSRRIPDWPVFREYVGARPKLRFAM
;
A
#
# COMPACT_ATOMS: atom_id res chain seq x y z
N MET A 1 8.72 12.03 -52.46
CA MET A 1 9.93 12.81 -52.13
C MET A 1 9.51 14.26 -52.11
N SER A 2 9.13 14.74 -50.93
CA SER A 2 8.51 16.07 -50.78
C SER A 2 9.08 16.73 -49.53
N ASP A 3 9.99 17.66 -49.80
CA ASP A 3 10.32 18.92 -49.13
C ASP A 3 10.16 19.04 -47.61
N ILE A 4 11.32 19.01 -46.97
CA ILE A 4 11.59 19.43 -45.59
C ILE A 4 11.61 20.97 -45.56
N LYS A 5 10.65 21.58 -44.84
CA LYS A 5 10.70 23.00 -44.49
C LYS A 5 11.35 23.18 -43.12
N THR A 6 12.54 23.77 -43.16
CA THR A 6 13.30 24.38 -42.07
C THR A 6 12.51 25.53 -41.43
N ILE A 7 12.40 25.55 -40.10
CA ILE A 7 11.98 26.72 -39.33
C ILE A 7 13.08 27.02 -38.31
N ASN A 8 13.74 28.17 -38.51
CA ASN A 8 14.66 28.87 -37.62
C ASN A 8 13.96 29.23 -36.29
N THR A 9 14.60 29.04 -35.12
CA THR A 9 15.57 29.95 -34.47
C THR A 9 14.99 31.34 -34.25
N GLU A 10 14.64 31.67 -33.00
CA GLU A 10 15.12 32.84 -32.24
C GLU A 10 14.24 33.20 -31.02
N LEU A 11 14.91 33.70 -29.98
CA LEU A 11 14.42 34.47 -28.80
C LEU A 11 13.52 33.70 -27.80
N ASP A 12 13.82 33.62 -26.51
CA ASP A 12 14.12 34.78 -25.66
C ASP A 12 15.11 34.50 -24.52
N LYS A 13 15.98 35.51 -24.34
CA LYS A 13 16.89 35.71 -23.22
C LYS A 13 16.09 36.26 -22.04
N MET A 14 15.91 35.48 -20.97
CA MET A 14 15.49 36.02 -19.67
C MET A 14 16.71 36.12 -18.74
N THR A 15 17.32 37.30 -18.82
CA THR A 15 17.82 38.15 -17.73
C THR A 15 18.05 37.48 -16.37
N LEU A 16 19.31 37.19 -16.09
CA LEU A 16 19.87 37.10 -14.74
C LEU A 16 19.73 38.48 -14.06
N LYS A 17 19.12 38.50 -12.87
CA LYS A 17 19.20 39.62 -11.93
C LYS A 17 20.04 39.19 -10.74
N ASP A 18 21.10 39.95 -10.55
CA ASP A 18 22.03 39.94 -9.44
C ASP A 18 21.40 40.47 -8.15
N GLU A 19 21.90 39.88 -7.05
CA GLU A 19 22.10 40.43 -5.69
C GLU A 19 20.90 40.70 -4.74
N PRO A 20 21.10 40.67 -3.39
CA PRO A 20 22.37 40.66 -2.66
C PRO A 20 22.57 39.55 -1.61
N GLU A 21 23.84 39.20 -1.40
CA GLU A 21 24.33 38.49 -0.21
C GLU A 21 24.15 39.38 1.03
N SER A 22 23.26 38.97 1.94
CA SER A 22 23.12 39.56 3.26
C SER A 22 23.73 38.62 4.29
N SER A 23 25.02 38.82 4.55
CA SER A 23 25.74 38.22 5.69
C SER A 23 25.23 38.83 7.00
N ALA A 24 24.31 38.14 7.66
CA ALA A 24 23.99 38.38 9.06
C ALA A 24 24.68 37.30 9.91
N GLU A 25 25.82 37.67 10.49
CA GLU A 25 26.56 36.90 11.48
C GLU A 25 25.78 36.91 12.80
N VAL A 26 24.94 35.90 13.01
CA VAL A 26 24.19 35.71 14.25
C VAL A 26 25.10 35.00 15.25
N ALA A 27 25.54 35.74 16.27
CA ALA A 27 26.22 35.21 17.44
C ALA A 27 25.37 34.09 18.07
N SER A 28 25.87 32.86 17.97
CA SER A 28 25.28 31.67 18.58
C SER A 28 25.54 31.68 20.08
N GLU A 29 24.50 31.88 20.88
CA GLU A 29 24.54 31.61 22.31
C GLU A 29 24.77 30.10 22.54
N PRO A 30 25.61 29.71 23.52
CA PRO A 30 25.87 28.31 23.84
C PRO A 30 24.59 27.65 24.38
N VAL A 31 24.01 26.76 23.58
CA VAL A 31 22.88 25.93 23.96
C VAL A 31 23.30 25.07 25.18
N PRO A 32 22.55 25.10 26.30
CA PRO A 32 22.86 24.27 27.45
C PRO A 32 22.78 22.79 27.06
N LEU A 33 23.87 22.06 27.33
CA LEU A 33 23.95 20.61 27.25
C LEU A 33 22.90 20.01 28.18
N ILE A 34 21.73 19.67 27.62
CA ILE A 34 20.72 18.87 28.31
C ILE A 34 21.29 17.46 28.39
N ASP A 35 21.61 17.06 29.61
CA ASP A 35 22.07 15.72 29.96
C ASP A 35 20.93 14.74 29.67
N VAL A 36 20.94 14.16 28.46
CA VAL A 36 19.96 13.18 28.00
C VAL A 36 20.14 11.94 28.85
N LYS A 37 19.38 11.87 29.96
CA LYS A 37 19.27 10.67 30.80
C LYS A 37 18.96 9.49 29.89
N SER A 38 19.96 8.62 29.74
CA SER A 38 19.88 7.40 28.96
C SER A 38 18.69 6.57 29.45
N SER A 39 17.66 6.47 28.62
CA SER A 39 16.51 5.60 28.90
C SER A 39 17.00 4.17 29.14
N PRO A 40 16.46 3.47 30.16
CA PRO A 40 16.87 2.11 30.47
C PRO A 40 16.62 1.21 29.25
N LYS A 41 17.68 0.58 28.73
CA LYS A 41 17.59 -0.44 27.70
C LYS A 41 16.92 -1.67 28.32
N VAL A 42 15.61 -1.81 28.11
CA VAL A 42 14.88 -3.01 28.49
C VAL A 42 15.33 -4.13 27.54
N ASN A 43 16.10 -5.08 28.06
CA ASN A 43 16.49 -6.27 27.32
C ASN A 43 15.29 -7.22 27.28
N VAL A 44 14.37 -6.99 26.35
CA VAL A 44 13.24 -7.88 26.11
C VAL A 44 13.74 -9.02 25.23
N GLU A 45 13.99 -10.19 25.81
CA GLU A 45 14.08 -11.42 25.01
C GLU A 45 12.73 -11.61 24.32
N SER A 46 12.65 -11.23 23.04
CA SER A 46 11.42 -11.34 22.27
C SER A 46 11.15 -12.81 21.97
N PRO A 47 10.07 -13.42 22.49
CA PRO A 47 9.70 -14.78 22.10
C PRO A 47 9.50 -14.86 20.58
N PRO A 48 9.68 -16.05 19.96
CA PRO A 48 9.46 -16.22 18.53
C PRO A 48 8.07 -15.71 18.16
N LEU A 49 7.99 -14.84 17.17
CA LEU A 49 6.75 -14.18 16.78
C LEU A 49 5.82 -15.19 16.12
N VAL A 50 4.81 -15.63 16.88
CA VAL A 50 3.80 -16.58 16.43
C VAL A 50 2.64 -15.81 15.79
N ASP A 51 2.23 -16.24 14.60
CA ASP A 51 1.07 -15.68 13.90
C ASP A 51 -0.20 -15.80 14.78
N ILE A 52 -0.97 -14.71 14.90
CA ILE A 52 -2.19 -14.66 15.70
C ILE A 52 -3.19 -15.81 15.37
N ARG A 53 -3.13 -16.34 14.15
CA ARG A 53 -3.99 -17.44 13.69
C ARG A 53 -3.68 -18.78 14.34
N ALA A 54 -2.49 -18.93 14.90
CA ALA A 54 -2.06 -20.13 15.62
C ALA A 54 -2.27 -20.00 17.14
N LEU A 55 -2.72 -18.85 17.62
CA LEU A 55 -2.88 -18.57 19.05
C LEU A 55 -4.29 -18.94 19.55
N SER A 56 -4.34 -19.37 20.81
CA SER A 56 -5.59 -19.50 21.55
C SER A 56 -6.24 -18.13 21.78
N VAL A 57 -7.52 -18.07 22.14
CA VAL A 57 -8.16 -16.79 22.53
C VAL A 57 -7.43 -16.17 23.73
N GLU A 58 -7.06 -16.98 24.72
CA GLU A 58 -6.34 -16.56 25.93
C GLU A 58 -4.95 -15.99 25.64
N ASP A 59 -4.26 -16.49 24.61
CA ASP A 59 -2.96 -15.94 24.21
C ASP A 59 -3.11 -14.69 23.36
N ARG A 60 -4.19 -14.57 22.59
CA ARG A 60 -4.51 -13.36 21.82
C ARG A 60 -4.80 -12.16 22.74
N THR A 61 -5.52 -12.37 23.83
CA THR A 61 -5.83 -11.27 24.78
C THR A 61 -4.57 -10.69 25.42
N LYS A 62 -3.51 -11.51 25.64
CA LYS A 62 -2.20 -11.04 26.13
C LYS A 62 -1.44 -10.14 25.14
N LEU A 63 -1.83 -10.16 23.86
CA LEU A 63 -1.26 -9.25 22.84
C LEU A 63 -1.85 -7.84 22.95
N ILE A 64 -2.97 -7.66 23.66
CA ILE A 64 -3.68 -6.39 23.84
C ILE A 64 -3.11 -5.61 25.04
N GLU A 65 -1.83 -5.80 25.36
CA GLU A 65 -1.12 -5.08 26.42
C GLU A 65 0.18 -4.45 25.89
N GLY A 66 0.54 -3.29 26.44
CA GLY A 66 1.87 -2.69 26.27
C GLY A 66 1.91 -1.40 25.44
N CYS A 67 3.04 -1.21 24.73
CA CYS A 67 3.32 0.01 23.98
C CYS A 67 2.49 0.10 22.69
N GLN A 68 2.07 1.31 22.34
CA GLN A 68 1.37 1.61 21.10
C GLN A 68 2.32 2.12 20.02
N ILE A 69 1.98 1.82 18.76
CA ILE A 69 2.70 2.19 17.56
C ILE A 69 1.76 3.04 16.68
N ASP A 70 2.28 4.16 16.19
CA ASP A 70 1.55 5.00 15.25
C ASP A 70 1.62 4.40 13.84
N ILE A 71 0.47 4.25 13.20
CA ILE A 71 0.38 3.90 11.79
C ILE A 71 0.19 5.18 10.99
N LYS A 72 1.13 5.46 10.07
CA LYS A 72 1.08 6.65 9.23
C LYS A 72 0.88 6.29 7.76
N VAL A 73 -0.02 7.00 7.09
CA VAL A 73 -0.18 6.98 5.63
C VAL A 73 0.08 8.40 5.15
N ASP A 74 1.04 8.60 4.25
CA ASP A 74 1.39 9.94 3.74
C ASP A 74 1.79 10.95 4.82
N SER A 75 2.53 10.48 5.83
CA SER A 75 2.94 11.26 7.02
C SER A 75 1.80 11.65 7.97
N GLU A 76 0.55 11.33 7.63
CA GLU A 76 -0.61 11.53 8.50
C GLU A 76 -0.81 10.31 9.39
N ALA A 77 -1.00 10.52 10.68
CA ALA A 77 -1.37 9.46 11.61
C ALA A 77 -2.81 9.03 11.37
N VAL A 78 -3.00 7.77 10.99
CA VAL A 78 -4.32 7.20 10.63
C VAL A 78 -4.86 6.34 11.77
N HIS A 79 -3.99 5.60 12.46
CA HIS A 79 -4.39 4.67 13.51
C HIS A 79 -3.28 4.43 14.53
N GLN A 80 -3.62 3.95 15.73
CA GLN A 80 -2.67 3.50 16.74
C GLN A 80 -2.96 2.06 17.11
N ILE A 81 -1.93 1.20 17.16
CA ILE A 81 -2.10 -0.20 17.52
C ILE A 81 -1.02 -0.66 18.49
N LEU A 82 -1.36 -1.63 19.34
CA LEU A 82 -0.42 -2.24 20.26
C LEU A 82 0.69 -3.01 19.54
N LEU A 83 1.94 -2.76 19.94
CA LEU A 83 3.14 -3.30 19.30
C LEU A 83 3.10 -4.83 19.24
N ARG A 84 2.75 -5.50 20.34
CA ARG A 84 2.71 -6.97 20.40
C ARG A 84 1.71 -7.55 19.40
N LEU A 85 0.53 -6.94 19.31
CA LEU A 85 -0.50 -7.33 18.37
C LEU A 85 -0.04 -7.11 16.92
N LEU A 86 0.56 -5.95 16.62
CA LEU A 86 1.09 -5.63 15.30
C LEU A 86 2.20 -6.62 14.88
N LEU A 87 3.13 -6.93 15.79
CA LEU A 87 4.20 -7.90 15.53
C LEU A 87 3.65 -9.32 15.33
N ALA A 88 2.53 -9.69 15.93
CA ALA A 88 1.93 -11.02 15.75
C ALA A 88 1.28 -11.20 14.36
N VAL A 89 1.04 -10.12 13.59
CA VAL A 89 0.30 -10.19 12.32
C VAL A 89 1.06 -9.64 11.12
N SER A 90 2.03 -8.76 11.33
CA SER A 90 2.71 -8.03 10.26
C SER A 90 4.16 -8.46 10.17
N PHE A 91 4.52 -9.26 9.16
CA PHE A 91 5.92 -9.62 8.93
C PHE A 91 6.79 -8.37 8.69
N ARG A 92 6.20 -7.33 8.10
CA ARG A 92 6.88 -6.06 7.87
C ARG A 92 7.22 -5.33 9.18
N ALA A 93 6.29 -5.33 10.14
CA ALA A 93 6.56 -4.76 11.45
C ALA A 93 7.62 -5.59 12.20
N GLN A 94 7.59 -6.92 12.07
CA GLN A 94 8.63 -7.79 12.63
C GLN A 94 10.02 -7.44 12.08
N ASP A 95 10.13 -7.29 10.75
CA ASP A 95 11.39 -6.92 10.10
C ASP A 95 11.92 -5.56 10.57
N LEU A 96 11.03 -4.56 10.69
CA LEU A 96 11.38 -3.22 11.16
C LEU A 96 11.77 -3.20 12.65
N PHE A 97 11.03 -3.92 13.49
CA PHE A 97 11.35 -4.03 14.92
C PHE A 97 12.68 -4.75 15.17
N THR A 98 13.00 -5.75 14.34
CA THR A 98 14.30 -6.45 14.41
C THR A 98 15.45 -5.51 14.04
N GLN A 99 15.21 -4.54 13.16
CA GLN A 99 16.21 -3.53 12.77
C GLN A 99 16.31 -2.39 13.79
N ASP A 100 15.19 -2.01 14.41
CA ASP A 100 15.09 -0.93 15.37
C ASP A 100 14.16 -1.30 16.54
N LEU A 101 14.75 -1.60 17.70
CA LEU A 101 14.00 -1.91 18.92
C LEU A 101 13.22 -0.69 19.47
N ALA A 102 13.55 0.52 19.02
CA ALA A 102 12.81 1.75 19.35
C ALA A 102 11.73 2.09 18.31
N PHE A 103 11.37 1.13 17.45
CA PHE A 103 10.30 1.24 16.47
C PHE A 103 9.00 1.72 17.12
N ALA A 104 8.59 2.95 16.78
CA ALA A 104 7.40 3.61 17.30
C ALA A 104 6.39 3.98 16.20
N VAL A 105 6.80 3.93 14.92
CA VAL A 105 5.97 4.38 13.79
C VAL A 105 6.09 3.42 12.62
N LEU A 106 4.95 2.92 12.13
CA LEU A 106 4.87 2.17 10.87
C LEU A 106 4.39 3.08 9.74
N ASN A 107 5.29 3.43 8.82
CA ASN A 107 4.94 4.21 7.64
C ASN A 107 4.41 3.31 6.52
N VAL A 108 3.18 3.52 6.09
CA VAL A 108 2.56 2.90 4.91
C VAL A 108 2.92 3.72 3.68
N ARG A 109 3.13 3.05 2.53
CA ARG A 109 3.49 3.73 1.28
C ARG A 109 2.38 4.66 0.80
N HIS A 110 2.79 5.66 0.00
CA HIS A 110 1.86 6.59 -0.64
C HIS A 110 0.86 5.89 -1.56
N GLY A 111 -0.37 6.43 -1.59
CA GLY A 111 -1.46 5.94 -2.42
C GLY A 111 -2.23 4.75 -1.85
N VAL A 112 -1.96 4.36 -0.59
CA VAL A 112 -2.79 3.40 0.14
C VAL A 112 -4.01 4.10 0.72
N ASP A 113 -5.17 3.48 0.56
CA ASP A 113 -6.45 3.94 1.08
C ASP A 113 -6.46 3.91 2.63
N LYS A 114 -6.66 5.07 3.26
CA LYS A 114 -6.55 5.24 4.72
C LYS A 114 -7.68 4.51 5.45
N GLU A 115 -8.88 4.55 4.88
CA GLU A 115 -10.07 3.90 5.39
C GLU A 115 -9.88 2.38 5.43
N SER A 116 -9.25 1.80 4.39
CA SER A 116 -8.88 0.39 4.37
C SER A 116 -7.85 0.03 5.43
N VAL A 117 -6.86 0.89 5.70
CA VAL A 117 -5.90 0.68 6.80
C VAL A 117 -6.61 0.67 8.16
N THR A 118 -7.47 1.67 8.41
CA THR A 118 -8.28 1.74 9.64
C THR A 118 -9.19 0.51 9.77
N ALA A 119 -9.84 0.09 8.69
CA ALA A 119 -10.72 -1.08 8.69
C ALA A 119 -9.98 -2.38 9.06
N ILE A 120 -8.73 -2.55 8.58
CA ILE A 120 -7.90 -3.70 8.94
C ILE A 120 -7.61 -3.73 10.45
N PHE A 121 -7.24 -2.59 11.03
CA PHE A 121 -6.88 -2.56 12.45
C PHE A 121 -8.09 -2.66 13.37
N ASN A 122 -9.20 -1.99 13.04
CA ASN A 122 -10.46 -2.18 13.75
C ASN A 122 -10.90 -3.66 13.72
N TRP A 123 -10.78 -4.31 12.55
CA TRP A 123 -11.05 -5.75 12.45
C TRP A 123 -10.11 -6.58 13.33
N LEU A 124 -8.82 -6.25 13.36
CA LEU A 124 -7.82 -7.00 14.11
C LEU A 124 -8.04 -6.91 15.63
N GLU A 125 -8.39 -5.74 16.14
CA GLU A 125 -8.72 -5.53 17.56
C GLU A 125 -9.94 -6.37 17.97
N ASN A 126 -10.99 -6.36 17.14
CA ASN A 126 -12.17 -7.19 17.34
C ASN A 126 -11.82 -8.69 17.25
N ALA A 127 -11.03 -9.09 16.25
CA ALA A 127 -10.59 -10.47 16.05
C ALA A 127 -9.70 -11.00 17.19
N SER A 128 -9.05 -10.11 17.93
CA SER A 128 -8.24 -10.46 19.10
C SER A 128 -9.09 -10.77 20.33
N SER A 129 -10.30 -10.22 20.39
CA SER A 129 -11.22 -10.37 21.54
C SER A 129 -12.30 -11.43 21.32
N ASP A 130 -12.94 -11.46 20.15
CA ASP A 130 -14.17 -12.24 19.92
C ASP A 130 -13.93 -13.69 19.47
N GLY A 131 -12.67 -14.07 19.20
CA GLY A 131 -12.29 -15.44 18.89
C GLY A 131 -12.76 -16.01 17.54
N ALA A 132 -13.79 -15.43 16.92
CA ALA A 132 -14.60 -16.07 15.90
C ALA A 132 -14.10 -15.93 14.44
N MET A 133 -13.31 -14.91 14.11
CA MET A 133 -12.95 -14.66 12.71
C MET A 133 -11.52 -14.14 12.54
N LEU A 134 -10.63 -15.04 12.11
CA LEU A 134 -9.21 -14.77 11.87
C LEU A 134 -8.89 -14.40 10.41
N LEU A 135 -9.90 -14.19 9.57
CA LEU A 135 -9.76 -13.70 8.20
C LEU A 135 -10.59 -12.44 8.01
N LEU A 136 -10.11 -11.49 7.20
CA LEU A 136 -10.85 -10.27 6.89
C LEU A 136 -12.12 -10.60 6.10
N PRO A 137 -13.31 -10.09 6.47
CA PRO A 137 -14.52 -10.36 5.71
C PRO A 137 -14.46 -9.71 4.32
N LYS A 138 -15.06 -10.38 3.34
CA LYS A 138 -15.27 -9.85 1.98
C LYS A 138 -16.48 -8.91 1.97
N THR A 139 -16.35 -7.69 1.44
CA THR A 139 -17.39 -6.65 1.44
C THR A 139 -18.37 -6.75 0.26
N GLN A 140 -18.06 -7.58 -0.73
CA GLN A 140 -18.78 -7.72 -2.02
C GLN A 140 -18.58 -6.54 -2.98
N ASP A 141 -17.98 -5.44 -2.54
CA ASP A 141 -17.57 -4.33 -3.38
C ASP A 141 -16.12 -4.57 -3.87
N LEU A 142 -15.94 -4.64 -5.20
CA LEU A 142 -14.64 -4.89 -5.83
C LEU A 142 -13.59 -3.84 -5.44
N ALA A 143 -13.95 -2.56 -5.45
CA ALA A 143 -13.00 -1.48 -5.21
C ALA A 143 -12.56 -1.49 -3.74
N ILE A 144 -13.50 -1.63 -2.81
CA ILE A 144 -13.20 -1.72 -1.37
C ILE A 144 -12.36 -2.96 -1.08
N ASP A 145 -12.74 -4.12 -1.59
CA ASP A 145 -12.01 -5.37 -1.34
C ASP A 145 -10.59 -5.33 -1.90
N LEU A 146 -10.38 -4.73 -3.08
CA LEU A 146 -9.04 -4.56 -3.65
C LEU A 146 -8.21 -3.57 -2.86
N LYS A 147 -8.77 -2.40 -2.46
CA LYS A 147 -8.09 -1.44 -1.58
C LYS A 147 -7.67 -2.09 -0.26
N LEU A 148 -8.55 -2.87 0.35
CA LEU A 148 -8.28 -3.66 1.55
C LEU A 148 -7.13 -4.64 1.34
N CYS A 149 -7.13 -5.38 0.22
CA CYS A 149 -6.04 -6.29 -0.10
C CYS A 149 -4.69 -5.56 -0.28
N ARG A 150 -4.68 -4.36 -0.86
CA ARG A 150 -3.46 -3.56 -1.04
C ARG A 150 -2.95 -2.99 0.27
N ALA A 151 -3.84 -2.46 1.11
CA ALA A 151 -3.49 -2.01 2.44
C ALA A 151 -2.87 -3.16 3.25
N ALA A 152 -3.50 -4.34 3.25
CA ALA A 152 -2.96 -5.53 3.91
C ALA A 152 -1.59 -5.96 3.35
N ASP A 153 -1.39 -5.93 2.04
CA ASP A 153 -0.09 -6.26 1.43
C ASP A 153 1.02 -5.28 1.89
N GLN A 154 0.73 -3.97 1.91
CA GLN A 154 1.67 -2.94 2.37
C GLN A 154 1.96 -3.01 3.88
N LEU A 155 1.00 -3.50 4.66
CA LEU A 155 1.15 -3.77 6.09
C LEU A 155 1.84 -5.10 6.37
N GLY A 156 2.16 -5.92 5.37
CA GLY A 156 2.70 -7.26 5.60
C GLY A 156 1.71 -8.23 6.23
N MET A 157 0.42 -8.05 5.93
CA MET A 157 -0.74 -8.79 6.45
C MET A 157 -1.49 -9.54 5.33
N ARG A 158 -0.79 -9.85 4.22
CA ARG A 158 -1.36 -10.57 3.07
C ARG A 158 -2.07 -11.89 3.41
N PRO A 159 -1.63 -12.71 4.38
CA PRO A 159 -2.31 -13.96 4.70
C PRO A 159 -3.80 -13.78 5.05
N TYR A 160 -4.16 -12.67 5.70
CA TYR A 160 -5.53 -12.38 6.15
C TYR A 160 -6.48 -12.00 5.01
N THR A 161 -5.98 -11.42 3.91
CA THR A 161 -6.75 -11.03 2.72
C THR A 161 -6.59 -11.99 1.54
N SER A 162 -5.76 -13.02 1.68
CA SER A 162 -5.40 -13.94 0.59
C SER A 162 -6.62 -14.63 -0.06
N HIS A 163 -7.66 -14.93 0.72
CA HIS A 163 -8.87 -15.57 0.23
C HIS A 163 -9.72 -14.62 -0.64
N ILE A 164 -9.79 -13.32 -0.30
CA ILE A 164 -10.45 -12.27 -1.10
C ILE A 164 -9.74 -12.16 -2.45
N MET A 165 -8.41 -11.96 -2.42
CA MET A 165 -7.59 -11.83 -3.63
C MET A 165 -7.66 -13.08 -4.52
N ARG A 166 -7.70 -14.29 -3.94
CA ARG A 166 -7.87 -15.53 -4.70
C ARG A 166 -9.22 -15.57 -5.43
N GLY A 167 -10.28 -15.10 -4.80
CA GLY A 167 -11.61 -14.97 -5.40
C GLY A 167 -11.58 -14.06 -6.63
N TYR A 168 -11.02 -12.86 -6.50
CA TYR A 168 -10.90 -11.92 -7.63
C TYR A 168 -9.95 -12.43 -8.72
N TRP A 169 -8.84 -13.06 -8.36
CA TRP A 169 -7.97 -13.70 -9.34
C TRP A 169 -8.72 -14.74 -10.18
N ALA A 170 -9.49 -15.62 -9.54
CA ALA A 170 -10.30 -16.61 -10.24
C ALA A 170 -11.38 -15.97 -11.13
N TYR A 171 -11.97 -14.86 -10.67
CA TYR A 171 -12.92 -14.07 -11.44
C TYR A 171 -12.28 -13.51 -12.72
N PHE A 172 -11.24 -12.69 -12.60
CA PHE A 172 -10.56 -12.03 -13.72
C PHE A 172 -9.84 -13.00 -14.66
N LYS A 173 -9.45 -14.19 -14.19
CA LYS A 173 -8.85 -15.23 -15.03
C LYS A 173 -9.86 -15.90 -15.96
N ASN A 174 -11.10 -16.07 -15.50
CA ASN A 174 -12.07 -16.95 -16.16
C ASN A 174 -13.24 -16.19 -16.81
N ARG A 175 -13.68 -15.07 -16.24
CA ARG A 175 -14.82 -14.28 -16.73
C ARG A 175 -14.36 -13.08 -17.55
N PHE A 176 -15.27 -12.51 -18.33
CA PHE A 176 -15.03 -11.21 -18.96
C PHE A 176 -15.54 -10.17 -17.96
N PRO A 177 -14.66 -9.40 -17.30
CA PRO A 177 -15.07 -8.35 -16.38
C PRO A 177 -15.71 -7.18 -17.13
N ASP A 178 -16.55 -6.42 -16.44
CA ASP A 178 -17.11 -5.20 -16.98
C ASP A 178 -16.04 -4.10 -17.08
N TYR A 179 -16.25 -3.11 -17.95
CA TYR A 179 -15.25 -2.04 -18.16
C TYR A 179 -14.95 -1.25 -16.89
N ASP A 180 -15.96 -0.99 -16.06
CA ASP A 180 -15.80 -0.30 -14.78
C ASP A 180 -14.93 -1.13 -13.82
N GLU A 181 -15.08 -2.45 -13.81
CA GLU A 181 -14.25 -3.34 -13.01
C GLU A 181 -12.79 -3.36 -13.48
N ILE A 182 -12.58 -3.29 -14.81
CA ILE A 182 -11.23 -3.19 -15.39
C ILE A 182 -10.59 -1.85 -14.98
N ASP A 183 -11.36 -0.75 -14.99
CA ASP A 183 -10.90 0.57 -14.56
C ASP A 183 -10.45 0.55 -13.10
N VAL A 184 -11.24 -0.04 -12.21
CA VAL A 184 -10.88 -0.22 -10.80
C VAL A 184 -9.54 -0.97 -10.66
N VAL A 185 -9.32 -2.04 -11.43
CA VAL A 185 -8.04 -2.78 -11.39
C VAL A 185 -6.86 -1.94 -11.90
N ILE A 186 -7.07 -1.12 -12.94
CA ILE A 186 -6.03 -0.25 -13.53
C ILE A 186 -5.65 0.88 -12.56
N ASP A 187 -6.64 1.46 -11.92
CA ASP A 187 -6.48 2.60 -11.02
C ASP A 187 -5.81 2.20 -9.71
N LEU A 188 -6.16 1.03 -9.17
CA LEU A 188 -5.60 0.50 -7.92
C LEU A 188 -4.27 -0.26 -8.09
N ALA A 189 -3.74 -0.36 -9.31
CA ALA A 189 -2.52 -1.10 -9.54
C ALA A 189 -1.27 -0.36 -9.05
N LEU A 190 -0.45 -1.06 -8.28
CA LEU A 190 0.79 -0.54 -7.70
C LEU A 190 1.92 -0.38 -8.72
N GLY A 191 1.72 -0.81 -9.97
CA GLY A 191 2.70 -0.64 -11.04
C GLY A 191 2.40 -1.47 -12.29
N LYS A 192 3.30 -1.38 -13.28
CA LYS A 192 3.16 -2.08 -14.57
C LYS A 192 3.18 -3.60 -14.46
N LYS A 193 3.77 -4.13 -13.39
CA LYS A 193 3.87 -5.58 -13.12
C LYS A 193 2.85 -6.06 -12.09
N ASP A 194 1.77 -5.31 -11.90
CA ASP A 194 0.73 -5.71 -10.95
C ASP A 194 0.13 -7.07 -11.36
N PRO A 195 0.15 -8.08 -10.47
CA PRO A 195 -0.30 -9.42 -10.83
C PRO A 195 -1.76 -9.45 -11.33
N LEU A 196 -2.64 -8.62 -10.77
CA LEU A 196 -4.04 -8.63 -11.14
C LEU A 196 -4.26 -7.97 -12.52
N ILE A 197 -3.55 -6.86 -12.80
CA ILE A 197 -3.53 -6.29 -14.18
C ILE A 197 -3.06 -7.35 -15.17
N LEU A 198 -1.94 -8.01 -14.91
CA LEU A 198 -1.38 -9.00 -15.83
C LEU A 198 -2.33 -10.18 -16.04
N CYS A 199 -3.02 -10.61 -14.98
CA CYS A 199 -4.05 -11.65 -15.07
C CYS A 199 -5.22 -11.22 -15.97
N THR A 200 -5.75 -10.02 -15.75
CA THR A 200 -6.85 -9.44 -16.53
C THR A 200 -6.45 -9.27 -18.00
N ALA A 201 -5.31 -8.63 -18.25
CA ALA A 201 -4.80 -8.38 -19.59
C ALA A 201 -4.58 -9.68 -20.37
N LYS A 202 -3.99 -10.72 -19.75
CA LYS A 202 -3.78 -12.02 -20.38
C LYS A 202 -5.11 -12.70 -20.77
N ASN A 203 -6.13 -12.61 -19.93
CA ASN A 203 -7.46 -13.16 -20.25
C ASN A 203 -8.11 -12.37 -21.40
N LEU A 204 -8.05 -11.04 -21.38
CA LEU A 204 -8.56 -10.19 -22.46
C LEU A 204 -7.86 -10.46 -23.80
N ALA A 205 -6.52 -10.57 -23.80
CA ALA A 205 -5.73 -10.89 -24.98
C ALA A 205 -6.10 -12.27 -25.56
N LYS A 206 -6.26 -13.29 -24.68
CA LYS A 206 -6.72 -14.63 -25.09
C LYS A 206 -8.10 -14.57 -25.77
N ARG A 207 -9.03 -13.76 -25.23
CA ARG A 207 -10.38 -13.60 -25.78
C ARG A 207 -10.38 -12.84 -27.09
N GLN A 208 -9.52 -11.82 -27.23
CA GLN A 208 -9.30 -11.10 -28.49
C GLN A 208 -8.84 -12.06 -29.60
N VAL A 209 -7.80 -12.87 -29.34
CA VAL A 209 -7.31 -13.87 -30.31
C VAL A 209 -8.40 -14.89 -30.68
N SER A 210 -9.22 -15.27 -29.69
CA SER A 210 -10.32 -16.24 -29.88
C SER A 210 -11.59 -15.62 -30.47
N ARG A 211 -11.61 -14.31 -30.77
CA ARG A 211 -12.79 -13.54 -31.22
C ARG A 211 -14.01 -13.69 -30.29
N ARG A 212 -13.78 -13.74 -28.98
CA ARG A 212 -14.80 -13.87 -27.91
C ARG A 212 -15.01 -12.59 -27.11
N ILE A 213 -14.68 -11.44 -27.69
CA ILE A 213 -14.98 -10.12 -27.13
C ILE A 213 -16.40 -9.76 -27.58
N PRO A 214 -17.36 -9.50 -26.67
CA PRO A 214 -18.76 -9.25 -27.04
C PRO A 214 -18.96 -8.06 -27.98
N ASP A 215 -18.22 -6.98 -27.76
CA ASP A 215 -18.41 -5.63 -28.31
C ASP A 215 -17.08 -5.08 -28.87
N TRP A 216 -16.53 -5.77 -29.87
CA TRP A 216 -15.19 -5.51 -30.40
C TRP A 216 -14.85 -4.03 -30.71
N PRO A 217 -15.73 -3.22 -31.33
CA PRO A 217 -15.42 -1.81 -31.60
C PRO A 217 -15.19 -1.00 -30.32
N VAL A 218 -16.06 -1.16 -29.32
CA VAL A 218 -15.98 -0.48 -28.03
C VAL A 218 -14.75 -0.94 -27.26
N PHE A 219 -14.50 -2.25 -27.23
CA PHE A 219 -13.30 -2.81 -26.60
C PHE A 219 -12.01 -2.23 -27.19
N ARG A 220 -11.93 -2.12 -28.52
CA ARG A 220 -10.74 -1.61 -29.21
C ARG A 220 -10.47 -0.16 -28.86
N GLU A 221 -11.51 0.67 -28.83
CA GLU A 221 -11.42 2.07 -28.40
C GLU A 221 -11.01 2.17 -26.92
N TYR A 222 -11.66 1.38 -26.06
CA TYR A 222 -11.40 1.31 -24.62
C TYR A 222 -9.93 0.96 -24.30
N VAL A 223 -9.38 -0.08 -24.96
CA VAL A 223 -7.96 -0.46 -24.80
C VAL A 223 -7.03 0.60 -25.39
N GLY A 224 -7.41 1.21 -26.52
CA GLY A 224 -6.66 2.30 -27.14
C GLY A 224 -6.49 3.51 -26.23
N ALA A 225 -7.52 3.83 -25.44
CA ALA A 225 -7.55 4.93 -24.48
C ALA A 225 -6.75 4.65 -23.19
N ARG A 226 -6.35 3.39 -22.93
CA ARG A 226 -5.73 2.98 -21.66
C ARG A 226 -4.35 2.35 -21.87
N PRO A 227 -3.27 3.17 -21.90
CA PRO A 227 -1.92 2.67 -22.16
C PRO A 227 -1.48 1.57 -21.20
N LYS A 228 -1.78 1.67 -19.89
CA LYS A 228 -1.42 0.65 -18.89
C LYS A 228 -1.96 -0.74 -19.27
N LEU A 229 -3.23 -0.83 -19.66
CA LEU A 229 -3.85 -2.07 -20.08
C LEU A 229 -3.28 -2.55 -21.41
N ARG A 230 -3.15 -1.64 -22.39
CA ARG A 230 -2.58 -1.95 -23.71
C ARG A 230 -1.16 -2.50 -23.64
N PHE A 231 -0.33 -2.00 -22.73
CA PHE A 231 1.04 -2.50 -22.53
C PHE A 231 1.07 -3.86 -21.82
N ALA A 232 0.04 -4.20 -21.06
CA ALA A 232 -0.04 -5.46 -20.33
C ALA A 232 -0.62 -6.62 -21.18
N MET A 233 -1.40 -6.29 -22.23
CA MET A 233 -1.98 -7.24 -23.20
C MET A 233 -0.99 -7.64 -24.27
#